data_AF-A0A9X7RDU7-F1
#
_entry.id   AF-A0A9X7RDU7-F1
#
_cell.length_a   1.000
_cell.length_b   1.000
_cell.length_c   1.000
_cell.angle_alpha   90.00
_cell.angle_beta   90.00
_cell.angle_gamma   90.00
#
_symmetry.space_group_name_H-M   'P 1'
#
loop_
_entity.id
_entity.type
_entity.pdbx_description
1 polymer ?
#
loop_
_entity_poly.entity_id
_entity_poly.type
_entity_poly.pdbx_seq_one_letter_code
_entity_poly.pdbx_strand_id
1 'polypeptide(L)'
;MNAIKRYALSVVLVVWTVLGLIVASHASEQRTALVIGNAQYGYGPLANPVNDALAIARALDKAGFEVILQTDANRDAMEQAIRAFGDRLKKEGGVGLFYYAGHGIQIKGENYLLPVAGDAPADEVLQQQSVAVSEAVEVMTSSHDGLNIVVLDACRNNPLGGASSGLSRIDSNARLFVSYSTSPGSVALDGQGSNSPFTKHLASAIATPALNLEETFKRTLKGVFQETNGQQTPWISSSFFGDFTFVDGGTDNPAGSVPKMAALAAIGTALKESTARTGPARQISGVYRVEGTNPNGTTYDGMLAITPEDRNVRLTWWIGTDVFTGVGEFAGRMLVVNWGDKHPVVYSFTGAETLDGEWADGSASEKLTLYSRTAPVEAEGLTGNYSVAGRNPDGTTYDGTVVLTQQGRTFTLIWTVGTDSYRGVGELDGNVLTVDWGDKTPVVYAVMADGHLKGLWAAGRGAEELTRIQGQ
;
A
#
# COMPACT_ATOMS: atom_id res chain seq x y z
N MET A 1 -30.34 66.69 -26.43
CA MET A 1 -31.17 65.78 -25.61
C MET A 1 -30.91 64.27 -25.87
N ASN A 2 -29.82 63.87 -26.56
CA ASN A 2 -29.59 62.45 -26.94
C ASN A 2 -28.31 61.81 -26.36
N ALA A 3 -27.45 62.55 -25.64
CA ALA A 3 -26.23 61.99 -25.05
C ALA A 3 -26.42 61.50 -23.61
N ILE A 4 -27.22 62.19 -22.80
CA ILE A 4 -27.39 61.89 -21.36
C ILE A 4 -28.25 60.64 -21.12
N LYS A 5 -29.20 60.32 -22.00
CA LYS A 5 -30.03 59.11 -21.92
C LYS A 5 -29.27 57.81 -22.26
N ARG A 6 -28.11 57.90 -22.92
CA ARG A 6 -27.30 56.72 -23.27
C ARG A 6 -26.40 56.25 -22.12
N TYR A 7 -25.98 57.15 -21.23
CA TYR A 7 -25.14 56.77 -20.08
C TYR A 7 -25.94 56.19 -18.91
N ALA A 8 -27.20 56.59 -18.72
CA ALA A 8 -28.04 56.06 -17.64
C ALA A 8 -28.45 54.59 -17.85
N LEU A 9 -28.58 54.14 -19.11
CA LEU A 9 -28.92 52.74 -19.42
C LEU A 9 -27.70 51.80 -19.28
N SER A 10 -26.48 52.33 -19.43
CA SER A 10 -25.24 51.55 -19.33
C SER A 10 -24.83 51.25 -17.89
N VAL A 11 -25.17 52.12 -16.93
CA VAL A 11 -24.79 51.90 -15.52
C VAL A 11 -25.71 50.90 -14.82
N VAL A 12 -27.00 50.85 -15.18
CA VAL A 12 -27.97 49.88 -14.60
C VAL A 12 -27.71 48.46 -15.11
N LEU A 13 -27.22 48.30 -16.35
CA LEU A 13 -26.92 46.98 -16.92
C LEU A 13 -25.65 46.35 -16.33
N VAL A 14 -24.67 47.17 -15.91
CA VAL A 14 -23.40 46.72 -15.31
C VAL A 14 -23.59 46.27 -13.86
N VAL A 15 -24.53 46.87 -13.12
CA VAL A 15 -24.83 46.44 -11.73
C VAL A 15 -25.60 45.11 -11.69
N TRP A 16 -26.40 44.79 -12.72
CA TRP A 16 -27.08 43.48 -12.82
C TRP A 16 -26.18 42.36 -13.37
N THR A 17 -25.09 42.66 -14.06
CA THR A 17 -24.13 41.63 -14.53
C THR A 17 -23.09 41.26 -13.49
N VAL A 18 -22.83 42.10 -12.49
CA VAL A 18 -21.85 41.80 -11.43
C VAL A 18 -22.46 40.99 -10.27
N LEU A 19 -23.79 40.97 -10.11
CA LEU A 19 -24.45 40.21 -9.04
C LEU A 19 -24.77 38.73 -9.38
N GLY A 20 -24.56 38.31 -10.63
CA GLY A 20 -24.99 36.99 -11.13
C GLY A 20 -23.90 35.93 -11.31
N LEU A 21 -22.66 36.17 -10.86
CA LEU A 21 -21.51 35.35 -11.26
C LEU A 21 -20.63 34.81 -10.13
N ILE A 22 -21.16 34.70 -8.90
CA ILE A 22 -20.47 33.99 -7.80
C ILE A 22 -21.42 33.02 -7.10
N VAL A 23 -22.00 32.11 -7.87
CA VAL A 23 -22.26 30.76 -7.37
C VAL A 23 -21.37 29.85 -8.20
N ALA A 24 -20.09 29.81 -7.86
CA ALA A 24 -19.26 28.69 -8.27
C ALA A 24 -19.81 27.48 -7.52
N SER A 25 -20.75 26.77 -8.14
CA SER A 25 -21.08 25.42 -7.70
C SER A 25 -19.78 24.63 -7.73
N HIS A 26 -19.21 24.33 -6.57
CA HIS A 26 -18.30 23.21 -6.48
C HIS A 26 -19.15 22.01 -6.88
N ALA A 27 -18.94 21.52 -8.10
CA ALA A 27 -19.44 20.23 -8.47
C ALA A 27 -18.78 19.26 -7.50
N SER A 28 -19.54 18.85 -6.47
CA SER A 28 -19.17 17.74 -5.61
C SER A 28 -18.73 16.61 -6.53
N GLU A 29 -17.58 15.99 -6.22
CA GLU A 29 -17.17 14.76 -6.88
C GLU A 29 -18.36 13.80 -6.86
N GLN A 30 -18.82 13.38 -8.04
CA GLN A 30 -19.94 12.46 -8.14
C GLN A 30 -19.45 11.10 -7.64
N ARG A 31 -20.23 10.47 -6.78
CA ARG A 31 -19.86 9.23 -6.10
C ARG A 31 -21.04 8.30 -6.21
N THR A 32 -20.86 7.17 -6.88
CA THR A 32 -21.93 6.20 -7.10
C THR A 32 -21.48 4.85 -6.58
N ALA A 33 -22.33 4.19 -5.80
CA ALA A 33 -22.05 2.86 -5.29
C ALA A 33 -23.13 1.86 -5.69
N LEU A 34 -22.72 0.63 -6.03
CA LEU A 34 -23.59 -0.54 -6.09
C LEU A 34 -23.20 -1.47 -4.96
N VAL A 35 -24.14 -1.75 -4.06
CA VAL A 35 -23.93 -2.58 -2.87
C VAL A 35 -24.93 -3.74 -2.93
N ILE A 36 -24.42 -4.97 -2.94
CA ILE A 36 -25.23 -6.19 -3.03
C ILE A 36 -24.93 -7.09 -1.82
N GLY A 37 -25.97 -7.53 -1.11
CA GLY A 37 -25.86 -8.49 0.00
C GLY A 37 -26.82 -9.68 -0.18
N ASN A 38 -26.28 -10.86 -0.44
CA ASN A 38 -27.08 -12.07 -0.64
C ASN A 38 -26.88 -13.06 0.51
N ALA A 39 -27.96 -13.42 1.20
CA ALA A 39 -27.95 -14.26 2.39
C ALA A 39 -28.91 -15.45 2.28
N GLN A 40 -30.09 -15.28 1.69
CA GLN A 40 -31.19 -16.26 1.73
C GLN A 40 -31.10 -17.35 0.65
N TYR A 41 -29.94 -17.99 0.51
CA TYR A 41 -29.78 -19.14 -0.39
C TYR A 41 -30.55 -20.36 0.13
N GLY A 42 -31.32 -21.04 -0.74
CA GLY A 42 -32.03 -22.26 -0.35
C GLY A 42 -31.12 -23.44 0.00
N TYR A 43 -29.85 -23.41 -0.44
CA TYR A 43 -28.87 -24.50 -0.31
C TYR A 43 -27.67 -24.17 0.60
N GLY A 44 -27.74 -23.06 1.35
CA GLY A 44 -26.63 -22.65 2.23
C GLY A 44 -26.77 -21.20 2.65
N PRO A 45 -27.78 -20.84 3.46
CA PRO A 45 -28.01 -19.47 3.86
C PRO A 45 -26.83 -18.92 4.68
N LEU A 46 -26.53 -17.65 4.49
CA LEU A 46 -25.50 -16.91 5.24
C LEU A 46 -26.15 -15.98 6.26
N ALA A 47 -25.50 -15.75 7.40
CA ALA A 47 -26.13 -14.99 8.49
C ALA A 47 -26.06 -13.46 8.27
N ASN A 48 -24.95 -12.96 7.73
CA ASN A 48 -24.59 -11.54 7.78
C ASN A 48 -24.61 -10.74 6.46
N PRO A 49 -24.59 -11.29 5.24
CA PRO A 49 -24.45 -10.48 4.03
C PRO A 49 -25.44 -9.34 3.84
N VAL A 50 -26.71 -9.52 4.25
CA VAL A 50 -27.72 -8.45 4.20
C VAL A 50 -27.41 -7.34 5.22
N ASN A 51 -26.99 -7.69 6.44
CA ASN A 51 -26.57 -6.72 7.44
C ASN A 51 -25.31 -5.98 6.99
N ASP A 52 -24.36 -6.71 6.39
CA ASP A 52 -23.12 -6.18 5.88
C ASP A 52 -23.36 -5.13 4.78
N ALA A 53 -24.18 -5.49 3.78
CA ALA A 53 -24.59 -4.57 2.73
C ALA A 53 -25.28 -3.32 3.28
N LEU A 54 -26.17 -3.47 4.28
CA LEU A 54 -26.82 -2.34 4.94
C LEU A 54 -25.82 -1.45 5.69
N ALA A 55 -24.83 -2.03 6.37
CA ALA A 55 -23.81 -1.28 7.11
C ALA A 55 -22.91 -0.47 6.17
N ILE A 56 -22.47 -1.08 5.06
CA ILE A 56 -21.66 -0.43 4.04
C ILE A 56 -22.46 0.64 3.30
N ALA A 57 -23.70 0.35 2.90
CA ALA A 57 -24.56 1.34 2.26
C ALA A 57 -24.74 2.59 3.14
N ARG A 58 -24.99 2.42 4.45
CA ARG A 58 -25.09 3.57 5.38
C ARG A 58 -23.77 4.33 5.54
N ALA A 59 -22.63 3.63 5.53
CA ALA A 59 -21.33 4.28 5.63
C ALA A 59 -21.01 5.10 4.37
N LEU A 60 -21.32 4.55 3.19
CA LEU A 60 -21.12 5.19 1.89
C LEU A 60 -22.07 6.37 1.66
N ASP A 61 -23.34 6.23 2.02
CA ASP A 61 -24.33 7.32 1.97
C ASP A 61 -23.87 8.52 2.81
N LYS A 62 -23.40 8.28 4.03
CA LYS A 62 -22.79 9.31 4.89
C LYS A 62 -21.50 9.92 4.31
N ALA A 63 -20.79 9.15 3.48
CA ALA A 63 -19.60 9.58 2.74
C ALA A 63 -19.96 10.27 1.40
N GLY A 64 -21.24 10.53 1.13
CA GLY A 64 -21.70 11.26 -0.04
C GLY A 64 -21.86 10.43 -1.31
N PHE A 65 -21.87 9.10 -1.21
CA PHE A 65 -22.20 8.23 -2.34
C PHE A 65 -23.71 8.17 -2.57
N GLU A 66 -24.13 8.20 -3.82
CA GLU A 66 -25.45 7.73 -4.21
C GLU A 66 -25.45 6.20 -4.32
N VAL A 67 -26.14 5.52 -3.39
CA VAL A 67 -26.08 4.07 -3.23
C VAL A 67 -27.26 3.38 -3.91
N ILE A 68 -26.95 2.46 -4.83
CA ILE A 68 -27.86 1.44 -5.35
C ILE A 68 -27.69 0.19 -4.47
N LEU A 69 -28.65 -0.08 -3.59
CA LEU A 69 -28.62 -1.23 -2.69
C LEU A 69 -29.52 -2.35 -3.22
N GLN A 70 -28.98 -3.57 -3.25
CA GLN A 70 -29.73 -4.80 -3.50
C GLN A 70 -29.49 -5.81 -2.38
N THR A 71 -30.54 -6.50 -1.96
CA THR A 71 -30.46 -7.57 -0.96
C THR A 71 -31.18 -8.81 -1.46
N ASP A 72 -30.60 -9.98 -1.25
CA ASP A 72 -31.14 -11.27 -1.68
C ASP A 72 -31.55 -11.28 -3.16
N ALA A 73 -30.68 -10.73 -4.00
CA ALA A 73 -30.93 -10.56 -5.43
C ALA A 73 -30.76 -11.87 -6.19
N ASN A 74 -31.73 -12.18 -7.05
CA ASN A 74 -31.58 -13.19 -8.08
C ASN A 74 -30.71 -12.67 -9.24
N ARG A 75 -30.41 -13.54 -10.22
CA ARG A 75 -29.48 -13.23 -11.32
C ARG A 75 -29.92 -11.99 -12.11
N ASP A 76 -31.20 -11.93 -12.48
CA ASP A 76 -31.76 -10.83 -13.27
C ASP A 76 -31.69 -9.51 -12.52
N ALA A 77 -31.98 -9.52 -11.22
CA ALA A 77 -31.89 -8.33 -10.36
C ALA A 77 -30.44 -7.84 -10.24
N MET A 78 -29.47 -8.74 -10.07
CA MET A 78 -28.05 -8.39 -10.03
C MET A 78 -27.58 -7.75 -11.34
N GLU A 79 -27.89 -8.36 -12.49
CA GLU A 79 -27.51 -7.80 -13.79
C GLU A 79 -28.19 -6.45 -14.06
N GLN A 80 -29.47 -6.30 -13.72
CA GLN A 80 -30.18 -5.03 -13.85
C GLN A 80 -29.54 -3.95 -12.98
N ALA A 81 -29.11 -4.29 -11.76
CA ALA A 81 -28.43 -3.36 -10.88
C ALA A 81 -27.05 -2.97 -11.40
N ILE A 82 -26.27 -3.91 -11.96
CA ILE A 82 -24.98 -3.63 -12.61
C ILE A 82 -25.16 -2.70 -13.81
N ARG A 83 -26.18 -2.95 -14.66
CA ARG A 83 -26.49 -2.07 -15.80
C ARG A 83 -26.89 -0.66 -15.32
N ALA A 84 -27.79 -0.55 -14.35
CA ALA A 84 -28.22 0.73 -13.80
C ALA A 84 -27.04 1.50 -13.17
N PHE A 85 -26.14 0.80 -12.50
CA PHE A 85 -24.90 1.35 -11.95
C PHE A 85 -23.99 1.92 -13.04
N GLY A 86 -23.75 1.16 -14.11
CA GLY A 86 -22.97 1.61 -15.27
C GLY A 86 -23.58 2.83 -15.97
N ASP A 87 -24.89 2.82 -16.20
CA ASP A 87 -25.60 3.93 -16.84
C ASP A 87 -25.49 5.21 -16.00
N ARG A 88 -25.53 5.08 -14.67
CA ARG A 88 -25.31 6.20 -13.77
C ARG A 88 -23.86 6.71 -13.82
N LEU A 89 -22.89 5.81 -13.77
CA LEU A 89 -21.47 6.17 -13.90
C LEU A 89 -21.17 6.89 -15.24
N LYS A 90 -21.76 6.44 -16.36
CA LYS A 90 -21.64 7.11 -17.66
C LYS A 90 -22.17 8.54 -17.66
N LYS A 91 -23.25 8.76 -16.90
CA LYS A 91 -23.92 10.06 -16.83
C LYS A 91 -23.20 11.03 -15.89
N GLU A 92 -22.70 10.54 -14.76
CA GLU A 92 -22.25 11.36 -13.64
C GLU A 92 -20.71 11.39 -13.50
N GLY A 93 -20.01 10.34 -13.94
CA GLY A 93 -18.56 10.21 -13.78
C GLY A 93 -18.14 10.10 -12.30
N GLY A 94 -16.92 10.54 -12.00
CA GLY A 94 -16.41 10.58 -10.62
C GLY A 94 -15.96 9.23 -10.09
N VAL A 95 -16.49 8.77 -8.95
CA VAL A 95 -16.04 7.54 -8.26
C VAL A 95 -17.12 6.48 -8.33
N GLY A 96 -16.76 5.30 -8.84
CA GLY A 96 -17.58 4.10 -8.80
C GLY A 96 -17.11 3.15 -7.70
N LEU A 97 -18.04 2.68 -6.85
CA LEU A 97 -17.75 1.64 -5.86
C LEU A 97 -18.71 0.46 -6.01
N PHE A 98 -18.18 -0.73 -6.25
CA PHE A 98 -18.93 -1.98 -6.23
C PHE A 98 -18.59 -2.79 -4.97
N TYR A 99 -19.60 -3.11 -4.17
CA TYR A 99 -19.49 -3.94 -2.98
C TYR A 99 -20.40 -5.17 -3.12
N TYR A 100 -19.86 -6.35 -2.84
CA TYR A 100 -20.63 -7.59 -2.77
C TYR A 100 -20.33 -8.38 -1.49
N ALA A 101 -21.38 -8.80 -0.79
CA ALA A 101 -21.33 -9.81 0.26
C ALA A 101 -22.26 -11.00 -0.07
N GLY A 102 -21.77 -12.22 0.10
CA GLY A 102 -22.52 -13.44 -0.22
C GLY A 102 -21.65 -14.63 -0.59
N HIS A 103 -22.21 -15.62 -1.29
CA HIS A 103 -21.43 -16.73 -1.83
C HIS A 103 -20.71 -16.34 -3.11
N GLY A 104 -19.40 -16.62 -3.17
CA GLY A 104 -18.58 -16.46 -4.37
C GLY A 104 -17.84 -17.74 -4.69
N ILE A 105 -17.63 -17.99 -5.98
CA ILE A 105 -16.90 -19.16 -6.46
C ILE A 105 -15.89 -18.75 -7.54
N GLN A 106 -14.90 -19.61 -7.76
CA GLN A 106 -14.00 -19.49 -8.88
C GLN A 106 -14.18 -20.67 -9.83
N ILE A 107 -14.35 -20.36 -11.12
CA ILE A 107 -14.44 -21.35 -12.18
C ILE A 107 -13.37 -21.00 -13.21
N LYS A 108 -12.42 -21.92 -13.45
CA LYS A 108 -11.35 -21.76 -14.46
C LYS A 108 -10.56 -20.44 -14.35
N GLY A 109 -10.36 -19.95 -13.13
CA GLY A 109 -9.62 -18.71 -12.89
C GLY A 109 -10.46 -17.43 -13.05
N GLU A 110 -11.78 -17.52 -13.22
CA GLU A 110 -12.69 -16.37 -13.19
C GLU A 110 -13.55 -16.37 -11.93
N ASN A 111 -13.90 -15.17 -11.46
CA ASN A 111 -14.67 -14.94 -10.24
C ASN A 111 -16.14 -14.78 -10.54
N TYR A 112 -16.97 -15.54 -9.82
CA TYR A 112 -18.42 -15.52 -9.97
C TYR A 112 -19.11 -15.25 -8.64
N LEU A 113 -20.10 -14.37 -8.69
CA LEU A 113 -21.01 -14.04 -7.59
C LEU A 113 -22.27 -14.91 -7.72
N LEU A 114 -22.69 -15.55 -6.63
CA LEU A 114 -23.88 -16.39 -6.65
C LEU A 114 -25.15 -15.57 -6.32
N PRO A 115 -26.15 -15.57 -7.22
CA PRO A 115 -27.45 -15.01 -6.93
C PRO A 115 -28.24 -15.89 -5.95
N VAL A 116 -29.23 -15.31 -5.28
CA VAL A 116 -30.17 -16.09 -4.47
C VAL A 116 -31.04 -16.96 -5.39
N ALA A 117 -31.12 -18.24 -5.06
CA ALA A 117 -31.92 -19.26 -5.73
C ALA A 117 -32.51 -20.26 -4.72
N GLY A 118 -33.63 -20.89 -5.10
CA GLY A 118 -34.32 -21.87 -4.25
C GLY A 118 -33.57 -23.21 -4.13
N ASP A 119 -32.96 -23.68 -5.21
CA ASP A 119 -32.14 -24.89 -5.23
C ASP A 119 -30.70 -24.57 -5.62
N ALA A 120 -29.77 -25.42 -5.18
CA ALA A 120 -28.38 -25.40 -5.61
C ALA A 120 -28.29 -25.58 -7.14
N PRO A 121 -27.59 -24.69 -7.87
CA PRO A 121 -27.26 -24.94 -9.27
C PRO A 121 -26.49 -26.25 -9.43
N ALA A 122 -26.77 -27.01 -10.49
CA ALA A 122 -25.89 -28.10 -10.87
C ALA A 122 -24.56 -27.54 -11.42
N ASP A 123 -23.45 -28.24 -11.18
CA ASP A 123 -22.11 -27.80 -11.58
C ASP A 123 -22.01 -27.44 -13.07
N GLU A 124 -22.75 -28.15 -13.93
CA GLU A 124 -22.74 -27.92 -15.39
C GLU A 124 -23.33 -26.56 -15.81
N VAL A 125 -24.23 -25.99 -15.01
CA VAL A 125 -24.91 -24.71 -15.29
C VAL A 125 -24.51 -23.59 -14.34
N LEU A 126 -23.67 -23.88 -13.35
CA LEU A 126 -23.26 -22.97 -12.31
C LEU A 126 -22.63 -21.67 -12.86
N GLN A 127 -21.83 -21.76 -13.92
CA GLN A 127 -21.27 -20.59 -14.60
C GLN A 127 -22.35 -19.73 -15.29
N GLN A 128 -23.39 -20.35 -15.87
CA GLN A 128 -24.47 -19.64 -16.58
C GLN A 128 -25.43 -18.98 -15.60
N GLN A 129 -25.61 -19.57 -14.42
CA GLN A 129 -26.52 -19.08 -13.38
C GLN A 129 -25.87 -18.10 -12.41
N SER A 130 -24.58 -17.81 -12.56
CA SER A 130 -23.85 -16.84 -11.75
C SER A 130 -23.54 -15.55 -12.53
N VAL A 131 -23.04 -14.53 -11.82
CA VAL A 131 -22.65 -13.25 -12.40
C VAL A 131 -21.13 -13.09 -12.30
N ALA A 132 -20.46 -12.83 -13.42
CA ALA A 132 -19.01 -12.68 -13.42
C ALA A 132 -18.61 -11.35 -12.78
N VAL A 133 -17.61 -11.36 -11.90
CA VAL A 133 -17.06 -10.11 -11.33
C VAL A 133 -16.43 -9.24 -12.42
N SER A 134 -15.82 -9.87 -13.44
CA SER A 134 -15.26 -9.19 -14.60
C SER A 134 -16.30 -8.36 -15.35
N GLU A 135 -17.58 -8.76 -15.37
CA GLU A 135 -18.68 -7.98 -15.96
C GLU A 135 -18.90 -6.66 -15.21
N ALA A 136 -18.93 -6.69 -13.88
CA ALA A 136 -19.06 -5.47 -13.06
C ALA A 136 -17.85 -4.54 -13.26
N VAL A 137 -16.63 -5.09 -13.31
CA VAL A 137 -15.40 -4.32 -13.53
C VAL A 137 -15.36 -3.71 -14.93
N GLU A 138 -15.77 -4.45 -15.96
CA GLU A 138 -15.85 -3.94 -17.33
C GLU A 138 -16.88 -2.80 -17.44
N VAL A 139 -18.05 -2.96 -16.81
CA VAL A 139 -19.05 -1.90 -16.74
C VAL A 139 -18.48 -0.65 -16.07
N MET A 140 -17.81 -0.78 -14.94
CA MET A 140 -17.18 0.34 -14.23
C MET A 140 -16.14 1.05 -15.09
N THR A 141 -15.16 0.30 -15.60
CA THR A 141 -14.00 0.84 -16.33
C THR A 141 -14.33 1.39 -17.71
N SER A 142 -15.41 0.94 -18.35
CA SER A 142 -15.90 1.48 -19.62
C SER A 142 -16.88 2.65 -19.45
N SER A 143 -17.40 2.87 -18.25
CA SER A 143 -18.42 3.89 -18.00
C SER A 143 -17.85 5.28 -17.76
N HIS A 144 -16.67 5.38 -17.15
CA HIS A 144 -16.04 6.67 -16.85
C HIS A 144 -14.53 6.55 -16.65
N ASP A 145 -13.86 7.71 -16.65
CA ASP A 145 -12.42 7.86 -16.48
C ASP A 145 -11.99 8.11 -15.02
N GLY A 146 -12.83 7.82 -14.03
CA GLY A 146 -12.53 8.12 -12.63
C GLY A 146 -12.09 6.90 -11.82
N LEU A 147 -12.11 7.02 -10.49
CA LEU A 147 -11.70 5.94 -9.58
C LEU A 147 -12.76 4.84 -9.54
N ASN A 148 -12.33 3.59 -9.73
CA ASN A 148 -13.15 2.40 -9.55
C ASN A 148 -12.66 1.61 -8.32
N ILE A 149 -13.55 1.38 -7.36
CA ILE A 149 -13.30 0.61 -6.14
C ILE A 149 -14.16 -0.65 -6.16
N VAL A 150 -13.56 -1.82 -6.04
CA VAL A 150 -14.25 -3.12 -6.01
C VAL A 150 -13.95 -3.80 -4.69
N VAL A 151 -14.98 -4.18 -3.96
CA VAL A 151 -14.87 -4.82 -2.64
C VAL A 151 -15.67 -6.11 -2.63
N LEU A 152 -14.99 -7.24 -2.38
CA LEU A 152 -15.60 -8.56 -2.39
C LEU A 152 -15.49 -9.19 -1.00
N ASP A 153 -16.60 -9.17 -0.25
CA ASP A 153 -16.78 -9.84 1.04
C ASP A 153 -17.54 -11.17 0.87
N ALA A 154 -16.96 -12.07 0.08
CA ALA A 154 -17.62 -13.32 -0.29
C ALA A 154 -17.00 -14.53 0.39
N CYS A 155 -17.87 -15.40 0.92
CA CYS A 155 -17.51 -16.75 1.35
C CYS A 155 -17.05 -17.57 0.13
N ARG A 156 -15.91 -18.25 0.28
CA ARG A 156 -15.25 -18.99 -0.81
C ARG A 156 -15.27 -20.51 -0.65
N ASN A 157 -16.02 -20.99 0.35
CA ASN A 157 -16.37 -22.40 0.46
C ASN A 157 -17.42 -22.66 -0.60
N ASN A 158 -17.09 -23.45 -1.63
CA ASN A 158 -18.07 -23.89 -2.59
C ASN A 158 -19.11 -24.77 -1.87
N PRO A 159 -20.36 -24.32 -1.68
CA PRO A 159 -21.38 -25.12 -0.99
C PRO A 159 -21.80 -26.34 -1.81
N LEU A 160 -21.39 -26.43 -3.08
CA LEU A 160 -21.78 -27.45 -4.06
C LEU A 160 -20.73 -28.56 -4.23
N GLY A 161 -19.50 -28.38 -3.73
CA GLY A 161 -18.37 -29.26 -4.03
C GLY A 161 -17.88 -29.15 -5.49
N GLY A 162 -16.65 -29.58 -5.79
CA GLY A 162 -16.17 -29.75 -7.19
C GLY A 162 -15.48 -28.57 -7.89
N ALA A 163 -15.62 -27.32 -7.42
CA ALA A 163 -14.91 -26.13 -7.92
C ALA A 163 -13.79 -25.64 -6.97
N SER A 164 -12.77 -24.95 -7.49
CA SER A 164 -11.65 -24.44 -6.69
C SER A 164 -12.11 -23.39 -5.67
N SER A 165 -11.74 -23.59 -4.40
CA SER A 165 -12.01 -22.63 -3.31
C SER A 165 -11.16 -21.38 -3.51
N GLY A 166 -11.76 -20.21 -3.70
CA GLY A 166 -10.98 -18.99 -3.97
C GLY A 166 -11.72 -17.95 -4.82
N LEU A 167 -11.22 -16.71 -4.82
CA LEU A 167 -11.41 -15.77 -5.93
C LEU A 167 -10.03 -15.51 -6.55
N SER A 168 -9.95 -15.46 -7.87
CA SER A 168 -8.82 -15.02 -8.67
C SER A 168 -8.50 -13.55 -8.48
N ARG A 169 -7.29 -13.17 -8.86
CA ARG A 169 -6.90 -11.77 -9.02
C ARG A 169 -7.59 -11.17 -10.25
N ILE A 170 -7.81 -9.85 -10.21
CA ILE A 170 -8.29 -9.06 -11.35
C ILE A 170 -7.12 -8.17 -11.75
N ASP A 171 -6.67 -8.27 -13.01
CA ASP A 171 -5.57 -7.46 -13.52
C ASP A 171 -6.00 -5.98 -13.67
N SER A 172 -5.11 -5.07 -13.28
CA SER A 172 -5.47 -3.69 -12.96
C SER A 172 -5.09 -2.70 -14.08
N ASN A 173 -6.05 -1.96 -14.61
CA ASN A 173 -5.83 -0.79 -15.48
C ASN A 173 -5.65 0.49 -14.63
N ALA A 174 -5.03 1.55 -15.13
CA ALA A 174 -4.92 2.80 -14.35
C ALA A 174 -6.30 3.26 -13.87
N ARG A 175 -6.50 3.37 -12.54
CA ARG A 175 -7.74 3.76 -11.82
C ARG A 175 -8.64 2.64 -11.25
N LEU A 176 -8.10 1.45 -11.00
CA LEU A 176 -8.83 0.37 -10.31
C LEU A 176 -8.19 0.07 -8.94
N PHE A 177 -9.03 -0.03 -7.91
CA PHE A 177 -8.69 -0.50 -6.57
C PHE A 177 -9.58 -1.69 -6.23
N VAL A 178 -9.00 -2.83 -5.87
CA VAL A 178 -9.72 -4.06 -5.52
C VAL A 178 -9.34 -4.50 -4.11
N SER A 179 -10.34 -4.79 -3.27
CA SER A 179 -10.16 -5.38 -1.96
C SER A 179 -10.98 -6.66 -1.82
N TYR A 180 -10.36 -7.69 -1.25
CA TYR A 180 -10.97 -8.96 -0.94
C TYR A 180 -10.98 -9.15 0.57
N SER A 181 -12.06 -9.70 1.13
CA SER A 181 -12.15 -9.91 2.58
C SER A 181 -11.22 -10.99 3.13
N THR A 182 -10.60 -11.79 2.26
CA THR A 182 -9.56 -12.76 2.61
C THR A 182 -8.58 -12.98 1.46
N SER A 183 -7.42 -13.55 1.76
CA SER A 183 -6.37 -13.93 0.82
C SER A 183 -6.87 -14.90 -0.26
N PRO A 184 -6.31 -14.86 -1.48
CA PRO A 184 -6.60 -15.84 -2.54
C PRO A 184 -6.54 -17.30 -2.02
N GLY A 185 -7.59 -18.08 -2.24
CA GLY A 185 -7.66 -19.48 -1.80
C GLY A 185 -8.15 -19.74 -0.36
N SER A 186 -8.28 -18.71 0.49
CA SER A 186 -8.75 -18.84 1.88
C SER A 186 -10.23 -18.45 2.04
N VAL A 187 -10.81 -18.73 3.20
CA VAL A 187 -12.25 -18.54 3.50
C VAL A 187 -12.46 -17.30 4.36
N ALA A 188 -13.43 -16.46 4.00
CA ALA A 188 -13.86 -15.35 4.84
C ALA A 188 -14.77 -15.83 5.97
N LEU A 189 -14.63 -15.27 7.17
CA LEU A 189 -15.47 -15.61 8.30
C LEU A 189 -16.72 -14.72 8.31
N ASP A 190 -17.89 -15.33 8.46
CA ASP A 190 -19.14 -14.59 8.68
C ASP A 190 -19.15 -13.85 10.03
N GLY A 191 -18.31 -14.27 10.99
CA GLY A 191 -18.25 -13.68 12.33
C GLY A 191 -19.37 -14.17 13.28
N GLN A 192 -19.33 -13.70 14.53
CA GLN A 192 -20.30 -14.04 15.59
C GLN A 192 -21.22 -12.87 15.96
N GLY A 193 -21.03 -11.71 15.34
CA GLY A 193 -21.80 -10.48 15.58
C GLY A 193 -22.83 -10.22 14.49
N SER A 194 -23.41 -9.01 14.51
CA SER A 194 -24.40 -8.58 13.51
C SER A 194 -23.83 -8.30 12.12
N ASN A 195 -22.50 -8.25 11.96
CA ASN A 195 -21.79 -8.05 10.68
C ASN A 195 -20.55 -8.95 10.66
N SER A 196 -20.04 -9.23 9.45
CA SER A 196 -18.73 -9.89 9.27
C SER A 196 -17.59 -9.06 9.87
N PRO A 197 -16.47 -9.68 10.30
CA PRO A 197 -15.30 -8.94 10.78
C PRO A 197 -14.81 -7.94 9.73
N PHE A 198 -14.82 -8.33 8.45
CA PHE A 198 -14.41 -7.46 7.35
C PHE A 198 -15.31 -6.22 7.24
N THR A 199 -16.62 -6.42 7.17
CA THR A 199 -17.58 -5.32 7.06
C THR A 199 -17.55 -4.40 8.27
N LYS A 200 -17.48 -4.97 9.48
CA LYS A 200 -17.37 -4.21 10.72
C LYS A 200 -16.19 -3.24 10.68
N HIS A 201 -15.02 -3.72 10.29
CA HIS A 201 -13.82 -2.89 10.24
C HIS A 201 -13.82 -1.92 9.05
N LEU A 202 -14.34 -2.33 7.89
CA LEU A 202 -14.43 -1.47 6.70
C LEU A 202 -15.39 -0.30 6.90
N ALA A 203 -16.60 -0.56 7.40
CA ALA A 203 -17.60 0.49 7.65
C ALA A 203 -17.06 1.52 8.67
N SER A 204 -16.34 1.07 9.70
CA SER A 204 -15.69 1.95 10.67
C SER A 204 -14.57 2.78 10.05
N ALA A 205 -13.81 2.21 9.10
CA ALA A 205 -12.73 2.92 8.43
C ALA A 205 -13.27 3.98 7.45
N ILE A 206 -14.28 3.64 6.63
CA ILE A 206 -14.95 4.58 5.71
C ILE A 206 -15.48 5.81 6.45
N ALA A 207 -16.08 5.61 7.63
CA ALA A 207 -16.64 6.69 8.43
C ALA A 207 -15.59 7.56 9.15
N THR A 208 -14.30 7.20 9.10
CA THR A 208 -13.24 7.98 9.75
C THR A 208 -12.83 9.14 8.82
N PRO A 209 -12.97 10.41 9.25
CA PRO A 209 -12.58 11.56 8.44
C PRO A 209 -11.09 11.57 8.10
N ALA A 210 -10.76 12.11 6.93
CA ALA A 210 -9.40 12.33 6.45
C ALA A 210 -8.53 11.07 6.30
N LEU A 211 -9.12 9.87 6.27
CA LEU A 211 -8.40 8.67 5.81
C LEU A 211 -8.40 8.64 4.28
N ASN A 212 -7.20 8.53 3.70
CA ASN A 212 -7.08 8.22 2.29
C ASN A 212 -7.49 6.77 1.99
N LEU A 213 -7.65 6.45 0.71
CA LEU A 213 -8.09 5.14 0.23
C LEU A 213 -7.24 4.01 0.83
N GLU A 214 -5.92 4.10 0.76
CA GLU A 214 -5.01 3.05 1.23
C GLU A 214 -5.09 2.87 2.75
N GLU A 215 -5.16 3.95 3.53
CA GLU A 215 -5.24 3.88 4.98
C GLU A 215 -6.56 3.29 5.45
N THR A 216 -7.65 3.59 4.73
CA THR A 216 -8.98 3.01 4.98
C THR A 216 -8.93 1.48 4.92
N PHE A 217 -8.36 0.93 3.84
CA PHE A 217 -8.31 -0.52 3.65
C PHE A 217 -7.20 -1.21 4.49
N LYS A 218 -6.10 -0.52 4.82
CA LYS A 218 -5.11 -1.05 5.78
C LYS A 218 -5.67 -1.19 7.18
N ARG A 219 -6.41 -0.18 7.64
CA ARG A 219 -7.08 -0.23 8.95
C ARG A 219 -8.09 -1.38 9.00
N THR A 220 -8.76 -1.63 7.88
CA THR A 220 -9.64 -2.79 7.70
C THR A 220 -8.88 -4.10 7.86
N LEU A 221 -7.79 -4.29 7.10
CA LEU A 221 -6.94 -5.49 7.16
C LEU A 221 -6.47 -5.78 8.58
N LYS A 222 -5.90 -4.78 9.26
CA LYS A 222 -5.41 -4.90 10.64
C LYS A 222 -6.51 -5.33 11.60
N GLY A 223 -7.69 -4.71 11.49
CA GLY A 223 -8.82 -5.03 12.37
C GLY A 223 -9.27 -6.49 12.21
N VAL A 224 -9.45 -6.94 10.96
CA VAL A 224 -9.87 -8.32 10.65
C VAL A 224 -8.85 -9.33 11.17
N PHE A 225 -7.57 -9.10 10.90
CA PHE A 225 -6.52 -9.99 11.37
C PHE A 225 -6.52 -10.12 12.90
N GLN A 226 -6.67 -9.00 13.62
CA GLN A 226 -6.73 -8.98 15.08
C GLN A 226 -7.98 -9.67 15.65
N GLU A 227 -9.16 -9.39 15.10
CA GLU A 227 -10.42 -9.97 15.58
C GLU A 227 -10.51 -11.47 15.32
N THR A 228 -9.91 -11.92 14.21
CA THR A 228 -9.93 -13.33 13.79
C THR A 228 -8.73 -14.12 14.29
N ASN A 229 -7.83 -13.50 15.07
CA ASN A 229 -6.56 -14.11 15.51
C ASN A 229 -5.75 -14.71 14.35
N GLY A 230 -5.69 -14.01 13.22
CA GLY A 230 -4.97 -14.43 12.02
C GLY A 230 -5.68 -15.50 11.16
N GLN A 231 -6.90 -15.92 11.50
CA GLN A 231 -7.65 -16.90 10.69
C GLN A 231 -8.13 -16.31 9.35
N GLN A 232 -8.26 -14.98 9.26
CA GLN A 232 -8.66 -14.27 8.05
C GLN A 232 -7.73 -13.09 7.81
N THR A 233 -7.15 -13.03 6.60
CA THR A 233 -6.24 -11.96 6.18
C THR A 233 -6.74 -11.33 4.90
N PRO A 234 -7.33 -10.12 4.94
CA PRO A 234 -7.79 -9.41 3.75
C PRO A 234 -6.67 -9.11 2.74
N TRP A 235 -7.03 -8.97 1.46
CA TRP A 235 -6.09 -8.71 0.36
C TRP A 235 -6.47 -7.45 -0.43
N ILE A 236 -5.48 -6.73 -0.94
CA ILE A 236 -5.67 -5.49 -1.74
C ILE A 236 -4.84 -5.58 -3.03
N SER A 237 -5.37 -5.03 -4.12
CA SER A 237 -4.66 -4.77 -5.38
C SER A 237 -5.08 -3.39 -5.89
N SER A 238 -4.12 -2.52 -6.24
CA SER A 238 -4.43 -1.17 -6.72
C SER A 238 -3.49 -0.77 -7.85
N SER A 239 -4.06 -0.11 -8.85
CA SER A 239 -3.39 0.64 -9.93
C SER A 239 -3.80 2.11 -9.93
N PHE A 240 -4.56 2.55 -8.92
CA PHE A 240 -4.92 3.94 -8.72
C PHE A 240 -3.80 4.67 -7.97
N PHE A 241 -3.40 5.82 -8.50
CA PHE A 241 -2.31 6.67 -7.98
C PHE A 241 -2.78 8.10 -7.65
N GLY A 242 -4.10 8.33 -7.68
CA GLY A 242 -4.69 9.61 -7.27
C GLY A 242 -4.97 9.65 -5.77
N ASP A 243 -5.42 10.80 -5.29
CA ASP A 243 -5.89 10.95 -3.92
C ASP A 243 -7.40 10.77 -3.85
N PHE A 244 -7.87 10.04 -2.84
CA PHE A 244 -9.29 9.90 -2.55
C PHE A 244 -9.52 9.73 -1.04
N THR A 245 -10.52 10.44 -0.51
CA THR A 245 -10.99 10.33 0.87
C THR A 245 -12.50 10.07 0.86
N PHE A 246 -12.94 9.09 1.66
CA PHE A 246 -14.37 8.81 1.81
C PHE A 246 -15.08 9.97 2.52
N VAL A 247 -14.52 10.48 3.62
CA VAL A 247 -15.07 11.61 4.38
C VAL A 247 -14.01 12.69 4.51
N ASP A 248 -14.33 13.89 4.04
CA ASP A 248 -13.41 15.03 4.08
C ASP A 248 -13.19 15.53 5.51
N GLY A 249 -11.96 15.92 5.83
CA GLY A 249 -11.55 16.33 7.17
C GLY A 249 -11.99 17.74 7.63
N GLY A 250 -12.71 18.49 6.79
CA GLY A 250 -13.32 19.78 7.11
C GLY A 250 -12.39 20.91 7.56
N THR A 251 -11.92 21.73 6.61
CA THR A 251 -12.05 23.20 6.65
C THR A 251 -12.08 23.74 5.20
N ASP A 252 -13.11 24.49 4.84
CA ASP A 252 -13.27 25.22 3.58
C ASP A 252 -12.08 26.15 3.26
N ASN A 253 -11.55 26.07 2.03
CA ASN A 253 -11.32 27.27 1.20
C ASN A 253 -11.16 26.89 -0.29
N PRO A 254 -11.80 27.61 -1.23
CA PRO A 254 -11.71 27.32 -2.66
C PRO A 254 -10.75 28.25 -3.41
N ALA A 255 -9.79 27.65 -4.12
CA ALA A 255 -9.01 28.26 -5.19
C ALA A 255 -8.25 27.14 -5.93
N GLY A 256 -8.31 26.94 -7.24
CA GLY A 256 -8.98 27.64 -8.32
C GLY A 256 -8.66 26.89 -9.61
N SER A 257 -9.65 26.75 -10.48
CA SER A 257 -9.46 26.40 -11.88
C SER A 257 -8.53 27.43 -12.55
N VAL A 258 -7.42 26.97 -13.16
CA VAL A 258 -6.58 27.81 -14.04
C VAL A 258 -6.61 27.25 -15.48
N PRO A 259 -6.63 28.10 -16.53
CA PRO A 259 -7.04 27.73 -17.89
C PRO A 259 -6.05 26.83 -18.66
N LYS A 260 -6.63 25.98 -19.50
CA LYS A 260 -6.07 24.87 -20.31
C LYS A 260 -5.05 25.23 -21.41
N MET A 261 -4.35 26.36 -21.36
CA MET A 261 -3.33 26.71 -22.39
C MET A 261 -1.96 27.12 -21.85
N ALA A 262 -1.80 27.40 -20.55
CA ALA A 262 -0.47 27.44 -19.92
C ALA A 262 0.06 26.03 -19.59
N ALA A 263 -0.85 25.05 -19.53
CA ALA A 263 -0.55 23.67 -19.14
C ALA A 263 0.39 22.93 -20.10
N LEU A 264 0.39 23.18 -21.41
CA LEU A 264 1.33 22.47 -22.30
C LEU A 264 2.78 22.96 -22.20
N ALA A 265 3.01 24.25 -21.98
CA ALA A 265 4.35 24.78 -21.74
C ALA A 265 4.84 24.41 -20.33
N ALA A 266 3.93 24.40 -19.36
CA ALA A 266 4.21 23.92 -18.01
C ALA A 266 4.40 22.41 -17.94
N ILE A 267 3.81 21.57 -18.81
CA ILE A 267 4.09 20.12 -18.88
C ILE A 267 5.55 19.87 -19.33
N GLY A 268 6.11 20.69 -20.23
CA GLY A 268 7.52 20.57 -20.65
C GLY A 268 8.51 20.93 -19.53
N THR A 269 8.17 21.90 -18.68
CA THR A 269 8.96 22.29 -17.50
C THR A 269 8.65 21.41 -16.29
N ALA A 270 7.41 20.96 -16.12
CA ALA A 270 6.96 20.07 -15.06
C ALA A 270 7.33 18.61 -15.31
N LEU A 271 7.61 18.15 -16.53
CA LEU A 271 8.30 16.86 -16.73
C LEU A 271 9.77 16.94 -16.31
N LYS A 272 10.40 18.12 -16.44
CA LYS A 272 11.75 18.38 -15.92
C LYS A 272 11.79 18.64 -14.41
N GLU A 273 10.70 19.13 -13.81
CA GLU A 273 10.54 19.32 -12.36
C GLU A 273 9.80 18.17 -11.65
N SER A 274 9.09 17.27 -12.34
CA SER A 274 8.47 16.05 -11.80
C SER A 274 9.51 14.96 -11.49
N THR A 275 10.64 14.99 -12.17
CA THR A 275 11.87 14.34 -11.70
C THR A 275 12.48 15.01 -10.46
N ALA A 276 11.99 16.18 -10.02
CA ALA A 276 12.56 16.97 -8.94
C ALA A 276 11.61 17.29 -7.76
N ARG A 277 10.37 16.76 -7.72
CA ARG A 277 9.44 16.98 -6.60
C ARG A 277 8.86 15.68 -6.03
N THR A 278 9.72 14.93 -5.35
CA THR A 278 9.34 14.11 -4.19
C THR A 278 9.27 15.02 -2.96
N GLY A 279 8.13 15.11 -2.25
CA GLY A 279 8.20 15.40 -0.81
C GLY A 279 9.07 14.31 -0.16
N PRO A 280 9.82 14.55 0.94
CA PRO A 280 10.87 13.63 1.34
C PRO A 280 10.27 12.24 1.51
N ALA A 281 10.68 11.32 0.64
CA ALA A 281 10.42 9.91 0.81
C ALA A 281 10.75 9.59 2.27
N ARG A 282 9.85 8.92 2.99
CA ARG A 282 10.08 8.57 4.39
C ARG A 282 11.47 7.93 4.46
N GLN A 283 12.45 8.63 5.06
CA GLN A 283 13.85 8.26 4.93
C GLN A 283 14.14 7.05 5.79
N ILE A 284 13.97 5.88 5.20
CA ILE A 284 14.22 4.57 5.79
C ILE A 284 15.59 4.03 5.35
N SER A 285 16.39 4.84 4.67
CA SER A 285 17.74 4.44 4.30
C SER A 285 18.61 4.32 5.54
N GLY A 286 19.26 3.18 5.69
CA GLY A 286 19.86 2.81 6.96
C GLY A 286 20.32 1.36 7.00
N VAL A 287 20.96 1.03 8.11
CA VAL A 287 21.35 -0.33 8.49
C VAL A 287 20.45 -0.79 9.63
N TYR A 288 19.95 -2.01 9.53
CA TYR A 288 18.94 -2.61 10.39
C TYR A 288 19.42 -3.96 10.94
N ARG A 289 19.03 -4.26 12.17
CA ARG A 289 19.04 -5.64 12.69
C ARG A 289 17.77 -6.34 12.23
N VAL A 290 17.90 -7.60 11.86
CA VAL A 290 16.80 -8.47 11.42
C VAL A 290 16.65 -9.62 12.40
N GLU A 291 15.43 -9.82 12.88
CA GLU A 291 15.02 -11.02 13.63
C GLU A 291 13.80 -11.58 12.91
N GLY A 292 13.85 -12.84 12.48
CA GLY A 292 12.77 -13.42 11.68
C GLY A 292 12.49 -14.89 11.98
N THR A 293 11.35 -15.36 11.47
CA THR A 293 10.87 -16.73 11.58
C THR A 293 10.52 -17.26 10.19
N ASN A 294 11.13 -18.39 9.81
CA ASN A 294 10.89 -19.08 8.55
C ASN A 294 9.55 -19.84 8.54
N PRO A 295 9.05 -20.27 7.36
CA PRO A 295 7.84 -21.08 7.24
C PRO A 295 7.85 -22.40 8.03
N ASN A 296 9.03 -22.98 8.25
CA ASN A 296 9.20 -24.19 9.04
C ASN A 296 9.30 -23.93 10.57
N GLY A 297 9.10 -22.67 11.00
CA GLY A 297 9.15 -22.23 12.39
C GLY A 297 10.56 -22.02 12.94
N THR A 298 11.63 -22.23 12.17
CA THR A 298 12.98 -21.90 12.64
C THR A 298 13.20 -20.40 12.63
N THR A 299 13.92 -19.90 13.63
CA THR A 299 14.28 -18.48 13.71
C THR A 299 15.58 -18.21 12.98
N TYR A 300 15.74 -16.99 12.51
CA TYR A 300 16.97 -16.48 11.93
C TYR A 300 17.24 -15.06 12.40
N ASP A 301 18.52 -14.71 12.47
CA ASP A 301 19.00 -13.36 12.71
C ASP A 301 19.81 -12.90 11.50
N GLY A 302 19.87 -11.60 11.30
CA GLY A 302 20.68 -11.05 10.23
C GLY A 302 20.79 -9.54 10.23
N MET A 303 21.26 -9.04 9.10
CA MET A 303 21.43 -7.62 8.84
C MET A 303 20.70 -7.24 7.56
N LEU A 304 20.21 -6.02 7.52
CA LEU A 304 19.57 -5.45 6.34
C LEU A 304 20.11 -4.05 6.08
N ALA A 305 20.41 -3.77 4.82
CA ALA A 305 20.65 -2.41 4.33
C ALA A 305 19.47 -1.99 3.47
N ILE A 306 18.98 -0.77 3.71
CA ILE A 306 18.01 -0.12 2.83
C ILE A 306 18.72 1.07 2.18
N THR A 307 18.85 1.04 0.85
CA THR A 307 19.45 2.12 0.05
C THR A 307 18.39 2.74 -0.89
N PRO A 308 18.46 4.05 -1.15
CA PRO A 308 17.51 4.69 -2.06
C PRO A 308 17.74 4.22 -3.51
N GLU A 309 16.66 4.00 -4.26
CA GLU A 309 16.72 3.59 -5.68
C GLU A 309 15.64 4.33 -6.49
N ASP A 310 15.96 5.44 -7.14
CA ASP A 310 15.03 6.29 -7.89
C ASP A 310 13.70 6.58 -7.16
N ARG A 311 12.62 5.83 -7.48
CA ARG A 311 11.28 5.95 -6.87
C ARG A 311 10.96 4.84 -5.85
N ASN A 312 11.90 3.92 -5.66
CA ASN A 312 11.84 2.73 -4.83
C ASN A 312 12.95 2.76 -3.78
N VAL A 313 13.04 1.68 -3.00
CA VAL A 313 14.21 1.39 -2.18
C VAL A 313 14.75 0.01 -2.53
N ARG A 314 16.06 -0.12 -2.49
CA ARG A 314 16.74 -1.41 -2.56
C ARG A 314 16.93 -1.94 -1.15
N LEU A 315 16.62 -3.21 -0.98
CA LEU A 315 16.85 -3.95 0.25
C LEU A 315 17.87 -5.04 -0.02
N THR A 316 18.87 -5.14 0.85
CA THR A 316 19.87 -6.21 0.82
C THR A 316 19.93 -6.86 2.19
N TRP A 317 19.62 -8.15 2.27
CA TRP A 317 19.68 -8.93 3.50
C TRP A 317 20.90 -9.84 3.51
N TRP A 318 21.54 -9.94 4.67
CA TRP A 318 22.58 -10.93 4.96
C TRP A 318 22.07 -11.86 6.06
N ILE A 319 21.60 -13.05 5.66
CA ILE A 319 21.04 -14.05 6.56
C ILE A 319 21.94 -15.30 6.47
N GLY A 320 22.64 -15.63 7.56
CA GLY A 320 23.63 -16.71 7.53
C GLY A 320 24.77 -16.41 6.54
N THR A 321 24.95 -17.28 5.54
CA THR A 321 25.90 -17.08 4.43
C THR A 321 25.25 -16.56 3.15
N ASP A 322 23.93 -16.45 3.15
CA ASP A 322 23.16 -16.08 1.98
C ASP A 322 22.93 -14.58 1.93
N VAL A 323 22.90 -14.05 0.70
CA VAL A 323 22.61 -12.65 0.42
C VAL A 323 21.37 -12.58 -0.46
N PHE A 324 20.36 -11.89 0.03
CA PHE A 324 19.12 -11.64 -0.70
C PHE A 324 19.04 -10.19 -1.09
N THR A 325 18.42 -9.91 -2.24
CA THR A 325 18.17 -8.55 -2.70
C THR A 325 16.74 -8.41 -3.16
N GLY A 326 16.17 -7.23 -2.93
CA GLY A 326 14.79 -6.95 -3.26
C GLY A 326 14.58 -5.48 -3.53
N VAL A 327 13.47 -5.20 -4.21
CA VAL A 327 13.03 -3.84 -4.52
C VAL A 327 11.73 -3.60 -3.76
N GLY A 328 11.76 -2.58 -2.92
CA GLY A 328 10.65 -2.12 -2.13
C GLY A 328 9.95 -0.95 -2.77
N GLU A 329 8.64 -1.07 -2.94
CA GLU A 329 7.76 -0.01 -3.41
C GLU A 329 6.84 0.44 -2.27
N PHE A 330 6.71 1.75 -2.12
CA PHE A 330 5.81 2.32 -1.14
C PHE A 330 4.37 2.28 -1.66
N ALA A 331 3.52 1.53 -0.97
CA ALA A 331 2.07 1.57 -1.14
C ALA A 331 1.48 2.34 0.04
N GLY A 332 1.44 3.67 -0.03
CA GLY A 332 1.07 4.56 1.09
C GLY A 332 2.01 4.40 2.30
N ARG A 333 1.46 4.17 3.50
CA ARG A 333 2.24 3.85 4.72
C ARG A 333 2.82 2.43 4.82
N MET A 334 2.79 1.63 3.76
CA MET A 334 3.38 0.27 3.77
C MET A 334 4.51 0.22 2.77
N LEU A 335 5.50 -0.63 3.04
CA LEU A 335 6.55 -0.96 2.09
C LEU A 335 6.31 -2.39 1.62
N VAL A 336 6.02 -2.58 0.34
CA VAL A 336 5.84 -3.91 -0.26
C VAL A 336 7.13 -4.25 -0.98
N VAL A 337 7.74 -5.36 -0.61
CA VAL A 337 9.05 -5.74 -1.09
C VAL A 337 8.98 -7.04 -1.87
N ASN A 338 9.38 -6.96 -3.14
CA ASN A 338 9.60 -8.11 -3.98
C ASN A 338 11.09 -8.44 -3.99
N TRP A 339 11.42 -9.67 -3.58
CA TRP A 339 12.79 -10.15 -3.45
C TRP A 339 13.07 -11.41 -4.29
N GLY A 340 12.18 -11.73 -5.24
CA GLY A 340 12.34 -12.83 -6.18
C GLY A 340 11.68 -14.16 -5.77
N ASP A 341 10.95 -14.19 -4.65
CA ASP A 341 10.13 -15.34 -4.22
C ASP A 341 8.66 -15.20 -4.67
N LYS A 342 7.89 -16.28 -4.54
CA LYS A 342 6.46 -16.41 -4.84
C LYS A 342 5.60 -15.44 -4.03
N HIS A 343 6.02 -15.12 -2.80
CA HIS A 343 5.28 -14.27 -1.88
C HIS A 343 6.13 -13.03 -1.50
N PRO A 344 5.65 -11.79 -1.78
CA PRO A 344 6.36 -10.59 -1.35
C PRO A 344 6.27 -10.43 0.17
N VAL A 345 7.16 -9.60 0.73
CA VAL A 345 7.09 -9.20 2.15
C VAL A 345 6.41 -7.85 2.26
N VAL A 346 5.47 -7.71 3.18
CA VAL A 346 4.76 -6.46 3.45
C VAL A 346 5.21 -5.93 4.79
N TYR A 347 5.83 -4.76 4.80
CA TYR A 347 6.25 -4.09 6.03
C TYR A 347 5.28 -3.00 6.46
N SER A 348 4.94 -3.05 7.74
CA SER A 348 4.21 -2.01 8.45
C SER A 348 5.15 -1.26 9.40
N PHE A 349 4.96 0.05 9.53
CA PHE A 349 5.77 0.86 10.45
C PHE A 349 5.13 0.87 11.83
N THR A 350 5.70 0.12 12.77
CA THR A 350 5.20 -0.01 14.15
C THR A 350 5.89 0.93 15.13
N GLY A 351 6.94 1.63 14.68
CA GLY A 351 7.59 2.72 15.40
C GLY A 351 8.32 3.69 14.47
N ALA A 352 9.07 4.64 15.04
CA ALA A 352 9.96 5.51 14.26
C ALA A 352 11.16 4.75 13.66
N GLU A 353 11.55 3.64 14.32
CA GLU A 353 12.77 2.88 14.08
C GLU A 353 12.51 1.38 13.87
N THR A 354 11.23 0.98 13.78
CA THR A 354 10.84 -0.42 13.69
C THR A 354 9.89 -0.64 12.52
N LEU A 355 10.17 -1.66 11.73
CA LEU A 355 9.28 -2.16 10.69
C LEU A 355 8.99 -3.63 11.01
N ASP A 356 7.72 -3.98 11.06
CA ASP A 356 7.29 -5.38 11.20
C ASP A 356 6.88 -5.87 9.80
N GLY A 357 7.61 -6.86 9.32
CA GLY A 357 7.44 -7.51 8.03
C GLY A 357 6.72 -8.83 8.18
N GLU A 358 5.79 -9.08 7.28
CA GLU A 358 5.11 -10.37 7.16
C GLU A 358 5.10 -10.78 5.70
N TRP A 359 5.39 -12.06 5.45
CA TRP A 359 5.23 -12.62 4.12
C TRP A 359 3.76 -12.57 3.74
N ALA A 360 3.47 -12.32 2.47
CA ALA A 360 2.10 -12.16 1.98
C ALA A 360 1.19 -13.39 2.21
N ASP A 361 1.77 -14.56 2.47
CA ASP A 361 1.07 -15.79 2.84
C ASP A 361 1.01 -16.06 4.36
N GLY A 362 1.59 -15.17 5.17
CA GLY A 362 1.65 -15.28 6.64
C GLY A 362 2.57 -16.39 7.15
N SER A 363 3.30 -17.07 6.26
CA SER A 363 4.12 -18.22 6.64
C SER A 363 5.41 -17.82 7.37
N ALA A 364 5.88 -16.60 7.13
CA ALA A 364 7.08 -16.06 7.74
C ALA A 364 6.89 -14.60 8.12
N SER A 365 7.65 -14.19 9.12
CA SER A 365 7.63 -12.82 9.63
C SER A 365 9.03 -12.40 10.02
N GLU A 366 9.24 -11.09 10.03
CA GLU A 366 10.47 -10.51 10.52
C GLU A 366 10.23 -9.15 11.14
N LYS A 367 11.17 -8.76 11.99
CA LYS A 367 11.23 -7.47 12.62
C LYS A 367 12.54 -6.80 12.23
N LEU A 368 12.41 -5.62 11.64
CA LEU A 368 13.53 -4.76 11.29
C LEU A 368 13.65 -3.68 12.36
N THR A 369 14.78 -3.66 13.07
CA THR A 369 15.09 -2.61 14.03
C THR A 369 16.24 -1.77 13.51
N LEU A 370 15.98 -0.49 13.24
CA LEU A 370 16.97 0.44 12.75
C LEU A 370 18.13 0.52 13.76
N TYR A 371 19.33 0.28 13.26
CA TYR A 371 20.55 0.49 14.03
C TYR A 371 21.12 1.88 13.80
N SER A 372 21.19 2.32 12.53
CA SER A 372 21.64 3.66 12.19
C SER A 372 21.05 4.10 10.86
N ARG A 373 20.57 5.36 10.81
CA ARG A 373 20.20 6.00 9.54
C ARG A 373 21.44 6.37 8.75
N THR A 374 21.27 6.43 7.45
CA THR A 374 22.24 7.09 6.59
C THR A 374 21.84 8.54 6.34
N ALA A 375 22.83 9.39 6.10
CA ALA A 375 22.63 10.72 5.56
C ALA A 375 23.45 10.87 4.27
N PRO A 376 23.05 11.74 3.33
CA PRO A 376 23.86 12.03 2.14
C PRO A 376 25.25 12.52 2.54
N VAL A 377 26.30 11.81 2.11
CA VAL A 377 27.70 12.21 2.30
C VAL A 377 28.48 12.02 0.99
N GLU A 378 29.35 12.97 0.66
CA GLU A 378 30.28 12.83 -0.46
C GLU A 378 31.33 11.76 -0.13
N ALA A 379 31.43 10.72 -0.97
CA ALA A 379 32.27 9.54 -0.75
C ALA A 379 33.77 9.89 -0.54
N GLU A 380 34.25 10.94 -1.21
CA GLU A 380 35.64 11.41 -1.12
C GLU A 380 36.03 11.87 0.31
N GLY A 381 35.04 12.20 1.14
CA GLY A 381 35.24 12.67 2.52
C GLY A 381 35.54 11.57 3.55
N LEU A 382 35.44 10.29 3.18
CA LEU A 382 35.54 9.16 4.11
C LEU A 382 36.96 8.62 4.32
N THR A 383 37.93 8.98 3.48
CA THR A 383 39.31 8.48 3.68
C THR A 383 39.97 9.13 4.90
N GLY A 384 40.79 8.37 5.63
CA GLY A 384 41.56 8.87 6.76
C GLY A 384 41.66 7.91 7.93
N ASN A 385 42.09 8.44 9.06
CA ASN A 385 42.27 7.70 10.31
C ASN A 385 41.06 7.88 11.22
N TYR A 386 40.60 6.77 11.78
CA TYR A 386 39.45 6.68 12.67
C TYR A 386 39.85 5.98 13.96
N SER A 387 39.27 6.39 15.08
CA SER A 387 39.17 5.56 16.26
C SER A 387 37.98 4.61 16.08
N VAL A 388 38.13 3.35 16.47
CA VAL A 388 37.03 2.38 16.53
C VAL A 388 36.72 2.05 17.98
N ALA A 389 35.44 2.03 18.31
CA ALA A 389 34.91 1.42 19.52
C ALA A 389 33.86 0.40 19.10
N GLY A 390 34.01 -0.84 19.54
CA GLY A 390 33.14 -1.93 19.11
C GLY A 390 32.78 -2.91 20.20
N ARG A 391 31.82 -3.76 19.87
CA ARG A 391 31.28 -4.82 20.72
C ARG A 391 31.21 -6.11 19.93
N ASN A 392 31.81 -7.16 20.49
CA ASN A 392 31.81 -8.51 19.95
C ASN A 392 30.44 -9.19 20.16
N PRO A 393 30.14 -10.27 19.40
CA PRO A 393 28.93 -11.07 19.59
C PRO A 393 28.75 -11.67 20.98
N ASP A 394 29.85 -11.93 21.70
CA ASP A 394 29.83 -12.41 23.10
C ASP A 394 29.56 -11.28 24.12
N GLY A 395 29.44 -10.04 23.63
CA GLY A 395 29.16 -8.85 24.41
C GLY A 395 30.38 -8.12 24.95
N THR A 396 31.59 -8.66 24.80
CA THR A 396 32.84 -7.98 25.15
C THR A 396 33.09 -6.78 24.26
N THR A 397 33.82 -5.79 24.76
CA THR A 397 34.12 -4.55 24.03
C THR A 397 35.57 -4.52 23.57
N TYR A 398 35.82 -3.79 22.50
CA TYR A 398 37.17 -3.50 22.00
C TYR A 398 37.28 -2.05 21.54
N ASP A 399 38.50 -1.56 21.50
CA ASP A 399 38.87 -0.27 20.96
C ASP A 399 40.14 -0.38 20.10
N GLY A 400 40.34 0.58 19.22
CA GLY A 400 41.48 0.58 18.33
C GLY A 400 41.44 1.70 17.30
N THR A 401 42.13 1.50 16.19
CA THR A 401 42.14 2.44 15.06
C THR A 401 41.78 1.78 13.75
N VAL A 402 41.21 2.55 12.83
CA VAL A 402 40.92 2.11 11.45
C VAL A 402 41.51 3.11 10.48
N VAL A 403 42.27 2.61 9.51
CA VAL A 403 42.72 3.40 8.36
C VAL A 403 41.80 3.06 7.18
N LEU A 404 41.07 4.07 6.70
CA LEU A 404 40.16 3.96 5.56
C LEU A 404 40.79 4.64 4.34
N THR A 405 40.99 3.86 3.27
CA THR A 405 41.56 4.34 2.00
C THR A 405 40.63 3.99 0.85
N GLN A 406 40.70 4.75 -0.24
CA GLN A 406 39.85 4.54 -1.41
C GLN A 406 40.69 4.49 -2.69
N GLN A 407 40.39 3.52 -3.55
CA GLN A 407 40.91 3.44 -4.92
C GLN A 407 39.77 3.16 -5.90
N GLY A 408 39.43 4.15 -6.72
CA GLY A 408 38.23 4.05 -7.57
C GLY A 408 36.96 3.95 -6.72
N ARG A 409 36.16 2.89 -6.95
CA ARG A 409 34.94 2.60 -6.18
C ARG A 409 35.17 1.75 -4.93
N THR A 410 36.39 1.24 -4.77
CA THR A 410 36.72 0.28 -3.73
C THR A 410 37.34 0.97 -2.53
N PHE A 411 36.80 0.68 -1.35
CA PHE A 411 37.35 1.09 -0.08
C PHE A 411 38.16 -0.06 0.52
N THR A 412 39.29 0.26 1.15
CA THR A 412 40.07 -0.66 1.98
C THR A 412 40.12 -0.15 3.40
N LEU A 413 39.74 -1.00 4.34
CA LEU A 413 39.80 -0.76 5.78
C LEU A 413 40.89 -1.61 6.39
N ILE A 414 41.72 -0.99 7.22
CA ILE A 414 42.71 -1.68 8.05
C ILE A 414 42.39 -1.36 9.50
N TRP A 415 41.85 -2.34 10.23
CA TRP A 415 41.64 -2.24 11.66
C TRP A 415 42.91 -2.63 12.40
N THR A 416 43.19 -1.97 13.51
CA THR A 416 44.24 -2.32 14.48
C THR A 416 43.61 -2.31 15.86
N VAL A 417 43.51 -3.49 16.48
CA VAL A 417 42.90 -3.71 17.79
C VAL A 417 43.93 -4.41 18.67
N GLY A 418 44.42 -3.72 19.70
CA GLY A 418 45.58 -4.19 20.46
C GLY A 418 46.81 -4.35 19.57
N THR A 419 47.33 -5.57 19.45
CA THR A 419 48.48 -5.91 18.58
C THR A 419 48.07 -6.50 17.24
N ASP A 420 46.79 -6.81 17.07
CA ASP A 420 46.28 -7.51 15.90
C ASP A 420 45.81 -6.52 14.84
N SER A 421 45.90 -6.93 13.57
CA SER A 421 45.42 -6.14 12.45
C SER A 421 44.58 -6.97 11.49
N TYR A 422 43.49 -6.37 11.03
CA TYR A 422 42.51 -6.97 10.14
C TYR A 422 42.36 -6.11 8.89
N ARG A 423 42.11 -6.74 7.74
CA ARG A 423 41.93 -6.06 6.47
C ARG A 423 40.59 -6.41 5.85
N GLY A 424 39.90 -5.39 5.35
CA GLY A 424 38.64 -5.53 4.66
C GLY A 424 38.59 -4.68 3.40
N VAL A 425 37.79 -5.12 2.45
CA VAL A 425 37.56 -4.49 1.15
C VAL A 425 36.06 -4.34 0.95
N GLY A 426 35.62 -3.16 0.56
CA GLY A 426 34.20 -2.88 0.44
C GLY A 426 33.86 -1.89 -0.65
N GLU A 427 32.56 -1.77 -0.90
CA GLU A 427 31.98 -0.80 -1.82
C GLU A 427 30.91 0.02 -1.10
N LEU A 428 30.81 1.28 -1.52
CA LEU A 428 29.79 2.21 -1.04
C LEU A 428 28.62 2.21 -2.02
N ASP A 429 27.45 1.77 -1.57
CA ASP A 429 26.19 1.90 -2.29
C ASP A 429 25.31 2.96 -1.59
N GLY A 430 25.08 4.09 -2.28
CA GLY A 430 24.53 5.28 -1.67
C GLY A 430 25.37 5.74 -0.48
N ASN A 431 24.86 5.52 0.72
CA ASN A 431 25.52 5.88 1.99
C ASN A 431 25.71 4.65 2.91
N VAL A 432 25.68 3.45 2.34
CA VAL A 432 25.96 2.20 3.05
C VAL A 432 27.26 1.61 2.52
N LEU A 433 28.25 1.47 3.39
CA LEU A 433 29.53 0.84 3.06
C LEU A 433 29.51 -0.62 3.51
N THR A 434 29.55 -1.54 2.55
CA THR A 434 29.58 -2.98 2.83
C THR A 434 31.00 -3.49 2.65
N VAL A 435 31.60 -4.05 3.69
CA VAL A 435 33.01 -4.46 3.73
C VAL A 435 33.15 -5.95 4.01
N ASP A 436 33.68 -6.67 3.04
CA ASP A 436 34.14 -8.05 3.24
C ASP A 436 35.51 -8.03 3.91
N TRP A 437 35.63 -8.71 5.04
CA TRP A 437 36.85 -8.81 5.84
C TRP A 437 37.28 -10.26 6.08
N GLY A 438 36.67 -11.21 5.36
CA GLY A 438 37.00 -12.64 5.41
C GLY A 438 36.18 -13.48 6.38
N ASP A 439 35.13 -12.93 7.00
CA ASP A 439 34.17 -13.68 7.83
C ASP A 439 32.90 -14.04 7.02
N LYS A 440 32.03 -14.87 7.60
CA LYS A 440 30.78 -15.37 6.98
C LYS A 440 29.82 -14.26 6.58
N THR A 441 29.84 -13.15 7.30
CA THR A 441 29.03 -11.96 7.01
C THR A 441 29.92 -10.73 6.96
N PRO A 442 29.63 -9.76 6.07
CA PRO A 442 30.41 -8.53 6.00
C PRO A 442 30.23 -7.67 7.25
N VAL A 443 31.02 -6.60 7.34
CA VAL A 443 30.68 -5.43 8.15
C VAL A 443 29.86 -4.47 7.28
N VAL A 444 28.69 -4.03 7.75
CA VAL A 444 27.80 -3.13 7.02
C VAL A 444 27.67 -1.83 7.79
N TYR A 445 28.21 -0.73 7.24
CA TYR A 445 28.19 0.58 7.87
C TYR A 445 27.13 1.49 7.27
N ALA A 446 26.37 2.15 8.13
CA ALA A 446 25.69 3.38 7.78
C ALA A 446 26.68 4.55 7.89
N VAL A 447 26.81 5.34 6.82
CA VAL A 447 27.57 6.58 6.82
C VAL A 447 26.68 7.73 7.28
N MET A 448 27.12 8.45 8.32
CA MET A 448 26.40 9.57 8.92
C MET A 448 26.91 10.92 8.38
N ALA A 449 26.10 11.98 8.48
CA ALA A 449 26.38 13.30 7.91
C ALA A 449 27.69 13.95 8.40
N ASP A 450 28.12 13.63 9.62
CA ASP A 450 29.35 14.10 10.25
C ASP A 450 30.59 13.26 9.88
N GLY A 451 30.41 12.25 9.02
CA GLY A 451 31.47 11.31 8.61
C GLY A 451 31.73 10.19 9.61
N HIS A 452 30.91 10.04 10.66
CA HIS A 452 30.94 8.84 11.49
C HIS A 452 30.38 7.65 10.72
N LEU A 453 30.89 6.47 11.03
CA LEU A 453 30.36 5.21 10.49
C LEU A 453 29.86 4.35 11.63
N LYS A 454 28.62 3.87 11.53
CA LYS A 454 28.04 2.91 12.48
C LYS A 454 27.79 1.59 11.79
N GLY A 455 28.54 0.57 12.22
CA GLY A 455 28.59 -0.75 11.60
C GLY A 455 27.87 -1.83 12.40
N LEU A 456 27.26 -2.76 11.68
CA LEU A 456 26.87 -4.08 12.19
C LEU A 456 27.75 -5.16 11.54
N TRP A 457 28.03 -6.22 12.29
CA TRP A 457 28.74 -7.40 11.78
C TRP A 457 28.30 -8.67 12.52
N ALA A 458 28.80 -9.83 12.08
CA ALA A 458 28.45 -11.16 12.63
C ALA A 458 26.93 -11.40 12.71
N ALA A 459 26.25 -11.22 11.56
CA ALA A 459 24.79 -11.30 11.44
C ALA A 459 24.04 -10.35 12.40
N GLY A 460 24.61 -9.17 12.64
CA GLY A 460 23.97 -8.15 13.49
C GLY A 460 24.07 -8.48 14.97
N ARG A 461 25.05 -9.26 15.42
CA ARG A 461 25.36 -9.45 16.85
C ARG A 461 26.57 -8.65 17.29
N GLY A 462 27.52 -8.42 16.38
CA GLY A 462 28.59 -7.46 16.56
C GLY A 462 28.17 -6.07 16.09
N ALA A 463 28.77 -5.04 16.67
CA ALA A 463 28.56 -3.66 16.25
C ALA A 463 29.78 -2.80 16.55
N GLU A 464 30.02 -1.77 15.74
CA GLU A 464 31.09 -0.82 15.99
C GLU A 464 30.76 0.58 15.49
N GLU A 465 31.48 1.56 16.02
CA GLU A 465 31.43 2.96 15.60
C GLU A 465 32.84 3.45 15.26
N LEU A 466 32.96 4.07 14.10
CA LEU A 466 34.17 4.74 13.64
C LEU A 466 33.98 6.25 13.77
N THR A 467 34.84 6.86 14.58
CA THR A 467 34.89 8.31 14.76
C THR A 467 36.19 8.83 14.18
N ARG A 468 36.10 9.85 13.32
CA ARG A 468 37.29 10.40 12.65
C ARG A 468 38.22 11.05 13.66
N ILE A 469 39.51 10.73 13.57
CA ILE A 469 40.54 11.38 14.39
C ILE A 469 40.87 12.71 13.71
N GLN A 470 40.42 13.83 14.28
CA GLN A 470 40.76 15.14 13.74
C GLN A 470 42.23 15.48 14.04
N GLY A 471 43.01 15.64 12.97
CA GLY A 471 44.41 16.09 13.01
C GLY A 471 45.43 14.98 12.78
N GLN A 472 45.79 14.77 11.51
CA GLN A 472 47.16 14.82 11.01
C GLN A 472 47.17 15.33 9.57
#